data_AF-A0AAV1KX23-F1
#
_entry.id   AF-A0AAV1KX23-F1
#
_cell.length_a   1.000
_cell.length_b   1.000
_cell.length_c   1.000
_cell.angle_alpha   90.00
_cell.angle_beta   90.00
_cell.angle_gamma   90.00
#
_symmetry.space_group_name_H-M   'P 1'
#
loop_
_entity.id
_entity.type
_entity.pdbx_description
1 polymer ?
#
loop_
_entity_poly.entity_id
_entity_poly.type
_entity_poly.pdbx_seq_one_letter_code
_entity_poly.pdbx_strand_id
1 'polypeptide(L)'
;MLTSICVLATHSLTGKPSPAFPNKPAKKQLDPALVSDIVQTVVDHCRVPESVVRTSITTKCADESKMFRNSFRKNKSSSAKINQENIPPLISKSEESKGSYLST
;
A
#
# COMPACT_ATOMS: atom_id res chain seq x y z
N MET A 1 -2.91 12.98 -1.72
CA MET A 1 -2.92 11.59 -2.27
C MET A 1 -3.39 10.67 -1.16
N LEU A 2 -4.59 10.08 -1.29
CA LEU A 2 -5.35 9.54 -0.15
C LEU A 2 -4.75 8.29 0.52
N THR A 3 -3.92 7.49 -0.16
CA THR A 3 -3.08 6.44 0.48
C THR A 3 -1.86 6.14 -0.39
N SER A 4 -0.66 6.10 0.18
CA SER A 4 0.55 5.66 -0.55
C SER A 4 0.51 4.16 -0.84
N ILE A 5 1.07 3.73 -1.97
CA ILE A 5 1.15 2.31 -2.40
C ILE A 5 1.78 1.42 -1.32
N CYS A 6 2.79 1.93 -0.62
CA CYS A 6 3.45 1.21 0.48
C CYS A 6 2.50 0.90 1.65
N VAL A 7 1.55 1.79 1.92
CA VAL A 7 0.54 1.60 2.97
C VAL A 7 -0.40 0.48 2.57
N LEU A 8 -0.93 0.48 1.33
CA LEU A 8 -1.80 -0.57 0.82
C LEU A 8 -1.10 -1.95 0.76
N ALA A 9 0.20 -1.98 0.48
CA ALA A 9 0.97 -3.22 0.42
C ALA A 9 1.26 -3.84 1.80
N THR A 10 1.26 -3.06 2.88
CA THR A 10 1.66 -3.50 4.23
C THR A 10 0.49 -3.57 5.22
N HIS A 11 -0.65 -2.96 4.87
CA HIS A 11 -1.84 -2.91 5.70
C HIS A 11 -2.99 -3.76 5.12
N SER A 12 -3.99 -4.02 5.95
CA SER A 12 -5.27 -4.63 5.57
C SER A 12 -6.42 -3.88 6.23
N LEU A 13 -7.64 -4.16 5.78
CA LEU A 13 -8.85 -3.52 6.29
C LEU A 13 -9.04 -3.71 7.81
N THR A 14 -8.68 -4.88 8.34
CA THR A 14 -8.98 -5.27 9.74
C THR A 14 -7.74 -5.59 10.57
N GLY A 15 -6.56 -5.71 9.96
CA GLY A 15 -5.34 -6.16 10.64
C GLY A 15 -5.37 -7.61 11.14
N LYS A 16 -6.42 -8.39 10.87
CA LYS A 16 -6.54 -9.78 11.33
C LYS A 16 -5.70 -10.74 10.47
N PRO A 17 -5.09 -11.80 11.05
CA PRO A 17 -4.44 -12.84 10.28
C PRO A 17 -5.46 -13.58 9.41
N SER A 18 -5.02 -14.05 8.23
CA SER A 18 -5.89 -14.82 7.35
C SER A 18 -6.08 -16.22 7.91
N PRO A 19 -7.32 -16.72 8.09
CA PRO A 19 -7.57 -18.09 8.53
C PRO A 19 -6.95 -19.13 7.59
N ALA A 20 -6.84 -18.82 6.29
CA ALA A 20 -6.23 -19.70 5.29
C ALA A 20 -4.69 -19.74 5.37
N PHE A 21 -4.06 -18.84 6.13
CA PHE A 21 -2.61 -18.75 6.29
C PHE A 21 -2.22 -18.49 7.75
N PRO A 22 -2.46 -19.44 8.67
CA PRO A 22 -2.25 -19.24 10.11
C PRO A 22 -0.78 -18.97 10.48
N ASN A 23 0.16 -19.49 9.68
CA ASN A 23 1.60 -19.34 9.91
C ASN A 23 2.17 -18.01 9.38
N LYS A 24 1.34 -17.13 8.79
CA LYS A 24 1.79 -15.84 8.26
C LYS A 24 1.48 -14.73 9.28
N PRO A 25 2.42 -13.79 9.49
CA PRO A 25 2.17 -12.67 10.38
C PRO A 25 1.01 -11.82 9.86
N ALA A 26 0.25 -11.26 10.81
CA ALA A 26 -0.83 -10.34 10.50
C ALA A 26 -0.27 -9.03 9.91
N LYS A 27 -1.04 -8.42 9.00
CA LYS A 27 -0.75 -7.08 8.48
C LYS A 27 -1.23 -6.02 9.48
N LYS A 28 -0.70 -4.80 9.37
CA LYS A 28 -1.23 -3.66 10.13
C LYS A 28 -2.64 -3.29 9.64
N GLN A 29 -3.44 -2.61 10.46
CA GLN A 29 -4.77 -2.14 10.08
C GLN A 29 -4.69 -0.77 9.41
N LEU A 30 -5.38 -0.58 8.28
CA LEU A 30 -5.57 0.76 7.70
C LEU A 30 -6.23 1.70 8.71
N ASP A 31 -5.92 2.99 8.62
CA ASP A 31 -6.55 4.01 9.45
C ASP A 31 -8.09 3.94 9.31
N PRO A 32 -8.83 3.60 10.38
CA PRO A 32 -10.27 3.48 10.33
C PRO A 32 -10.98 4.77 9.90
N ALA A 33 -10.43 5.94 10.23
CA ALA A 33 -11.01 7.24 9.85
C ALA A 33 -10.95 7.43 8.33
N LEU A 34 -9.78 7.25 7.73
CA LEU A 34 -9.60 7.33 6.27
C LEU A 34 -10.43 6.28 5.53
N VAL A 35 -10.53 5.05 6.07
CA VAL A 35 -11.38 4.02 5.47
C VAL A 35 -12.86 4.43 5.52
N SER A 36 -13.31 5.01 6.63
CA SER A 36 -14.68 5.51 6.77
C SER A 36 -14.98 6.58 5.72
N ASP A 37 -14.10 7.58 5.58
CA ASP A 37 -14.27 8.68 4.63
C ASP A 37 -14.34 8.16 3.18
N ILE A 38 -13.45 7.22 2.82
CA ILE A 38 -13.47 6.59 1.49
C ILE A 38 -14.78 5.82 1.28
N VAL A 39 -15.22 5.04 2.27
CA VAL A 39 -16.46 4.27 2.17
C VAL A 39 -17.65 5.21 1.99
N GLN A 40 -17.79 6.23 2.83
CA GLN A 40 -18.89 7.19 2.74
C GLN A 40 -18.89 7.91 1.39
N THR A 41 -17.74 8.45 0.99
CA THR A 41 -17.61 9.16 -0.30
C THR A 41 -18.01 8.26 -1.47
N VAL A 42 -17.55 7.01 -1.52
CA VAL A 42 -17.87 6.10 -2.63
C VAL A 42 -19.33 5.67 -2.60
N VAL A 43 -19.90 5.40 -1.43
CA VAL A 43 -21.32 5.07 -1.28
C VAL A 43 -22.21 6.23 -1.75
N ASP A 44 -21.88 7.46 -1.36
CA ASP A 44 -22.67 8.64 -1.68
C ASP A 44 -22.60 9.02 -3.16
N HIS A 45 -21.39 8.96 -3.75
CA HIS A 45 -21.17 9.36 -5.14
C HIS A 45 -21.49 8.25 -6.14
N CYS A 46 -21.23 6.99 -5.80
CA CYS A 46 -21.41 5.87 -6.73
C CYS A 46 -22.67 5.03 -6.44
N ARG A 47 -23.39 5.30 -5.34
CA ARG A 47 -24.63 4.58 -4.95
C ARG A 47 -24.45 3.06 -4.85
N VAL A 48 -23.29 2.64 -4.39
CA VAL A 48 -22.96 1.22 -4.17
C VAL A 48 -23.10 0.84 -2.70
N PRO A 49 -23.38 -0.43 -2.37
CA PRO A 49 -23.37 -0.88 -0.98
C PRO A 49 -21.99 -0.77 -0.34
N GLU A 50 -21.95 -0.41 0.95
CA GLU A 50 -20.71 -0.35 1.73
C GLU A 50 -19.91 -1.66 1.67
N SER A 51 -20.59 -2.82 1.69
CA SER A 51 -19.96 -4.14 1.62
C SER A 51 -19.13 -4.33 0.35
N VAL A 52 -19.58 -3.78 -0.78
CA VAL A 52 -18.85 -3.80 -2.06
C VAL A 52 -17.58 -2.97 -1.94
N VAL A 53 -17.67 -1.76 -1.39
CA VAL A 53 -16.52 -0.86 -1.21
C VAL A 53 -15.46 -1.50 -0.31
N ARG A 54 -15.87 -2.05 0.83
CA ARG A 54 -14.96 -2.75 1.78
C ARG A 54 -14.31 -3.99 1.15
N THR A 55 -15.05 -4.71 0.33
CA THR A 55 -14.52 -5.86 -0.44
C THR A 55 -13.47 -5.39 -1.45
N SER A 56 -13.76 -4.32 -2.20
CA SER A 56 -12.80 -3.72 -3.14
C SER A 56 -11.52 -3.24 -2.45
N ILE A 57 -11.62 -2.60 -1.29
CA ILE A 57 -10.44 -2.20 -0.49
C ILE A 57 -9.61 -3.43 -0.11
N THR A 58 -10.26 -4.50 0.35
CA THR A 58 -9.59 -5.75 0.75
C THR A 58 -8.84 -6.38 -0.42
N THR A 59 -9.48 -6.47 -1.60
CA THR A 59 -8.88 -6.99 -2.83
C THR A 59 -7.69 -6.13 -3.25
N LYS A 60 -7.83 -4.81 -3.26
CA LYS A 60 -6.74 -3.89 -3.60
C LYS A 60 -5.53 -4.06 -2.68
N CYS A 61 -5.72 -4.14 -1.37
CA CYS A 61 -4.64 -4.39 -0.41
C CYS A 61 -3.97 -5.77 -0.62
N ALA A 62 -4.72 -6.77 -1.06
CA ALA A 62 -4.17 -8.08 -1.38
C ALA A 62 -3.30 -8.05 -2.64
N ASP A 63 -3.75 -7.33 -3.67
CA ASP A 63 -3.05 -7.21 -4.95
C ASP A 63 -1.76 -6.39 -4.82
N GLU A 64 -1.80 -5.26 -4.11
CA GLU A 64 -0.59 -4.47 -3.84
C GLU A 64 0.45 -5.29 -3.07
N SER A 65 0.04 -6.13 -2.11
CA SER A 65 0.99 -7.04 -1.44
C SER A 65 1.55 -8.14 -2.35
N LYS A 66 0.77 -8.66 -3.28
CA LYS A 66 1.28 -9.61 -4.29
C LYS A 66 2.28 -8.91 -5.20
N MET A 67 1.94 -7.73 -5.70
CA MET A 67 2.80 -6.94 -6.59
C MET A 67 4.10 -6.53 -5.90
N PHE A 68 4.03 -6.03 -4.66
CA PHE A 68 5.18 -5.72 -3.84
C PHE A 68 6.09 -6.93 -3.72
N ARG A 69 5.59 -8.10 -3.29
CA ARG A 69 6.41 -9.33 -3.21
C ARG A 69 7.01 -9.75 -4.57
N ASN A 70 6.26 -9.62 -5.66
CA ASN A 70 6.73 -10.01 -6.99
C ASN A 70 7.83 -9.07 -7.52
N SER A 71 7.81 -7.77 -7.17
CA SER A 71 8.90 -6.84 -7.56
C SER A 71 10.20 -7.17 -6.81
N PHE A 72 10.16 -7.50 -5.52
CA PHE A 72 11.34 -7.96 -4.78
C PHE A 72 11.92 -9.26 -5.34
N ARG A 73 11.06 -10.19 -5.80
CA ARG A 73 11.52 -11.45 -6.40
C ARG A 73 12.18 -11.25 -7.76
N LYS A 74 11.65 -10.36 -8.60
CA LYS A 74 12.27 -10.02 -9.89
C LYS A 74 13.65 -9.39 -9.71
N ASN A 75 13.79 -8.49 -8.72
CA ASN A 75 15.07 -7.83 -8.41
C ASN A 75 16.16 -8.79 -7.91
N LYS A 76 15.81 -9.98 -7.41
CA LYS A 76 16.80 -11.00 -7.00
C LYS A 76 17.24 -11.91 -8.15
N SER A 77 16.46 -11.99 -9.23
CA SER A 77 16.77 -12.79 -10.43
C SER A 77 17.42 -11.99 -11.57
N SER A 78 17.45 -10.66 -11.50
CA SER A 78 17.90 -9.77 -12.58
C SER A 78 19.32 -9.20 -12.39
N SER A 79 20.17 -9.80 -11.54
CA SER A 79 21.63 -9.56 -11.61
C SER A 79 22.29 -10.19 -12.85
N ALA A 80 21.52 -10.83 -13.73
CA ALA A 80 21.94 -11.13 -15.10
C ALA A 80 20.83 -10.69 -16.08
N LYS A 81 21.19 -9.82 -17.02
CA LYS A 81 20.38 -9.21 -18.09
C LYS A 81 19.68 -7.88 -17.73
N ILE A 82 20.47 -6.82 -17.80
CA ILE A 82 20.04 -5.46 -18.11
C ILE A 82 19.55 -5.45 -19.56
N ASN A 83 18.30 -5.03 -19.80
CA ASN A 83 17.87 -4.38 -21.03
C ASN A 83 16.98 -3.21 -20.61
N GLN A 84 17.42 -2.01 -21.02
CA GLN A 84 16.82 -0.73 -20.68
C GLN A 84 15.55 -0.52 -21.50
N GLU A 85 14.41 -0.33 -20.82
CA GLU A 85 13.39 0.70 -21.12
C GLU A 85 12.24 0.54 -20.10
N ASN A 86 11.81 1.66 -19.50
CA ASN A 86 10.91 1.81 -18.33
C ASN A 86 11.59 1.76 -16.95
N ILE A 87 12.07 2.93 -16.53
CA ILE A 87 12.53 3.21 -15.16
C ILE A 87 11.30 3.58 -14.31
N PRO A 88 10.89 2.79 -13.29
CA PRO A 88 10.01 3.27 -12.23
C PRO A 88 10.82 4.12 -11.24
N PRO A 89 10.23 5.13 -10.59
CA PRO A 89 10.99 6.09 -9.80
C PRO A 89 11.72 5.40 -8.64
N LEU A 90 13.04 5.63 -8.61
CA LEU A 90 13.89 5.35 -7.48
C LEU A 90 13.49 6.27 -6.33
N ILE A 91 13.04 5.72 -5.21
CA ILE A 91 13.13 6.40 -3.92
C ILE A 91 13.66 5.41 -2.89
N SER A 92 14.99 5.36 -2.83
CA SER A 92 15.72 5.13 -1.60
C SER A 92 16.79 6.21 -1.51
N LYS A 93 16.60 7.17 -0.61
CA LYS A 93 17.68 7.69 0.23
C LYS A 93 17.07 8.45 1.40
N SER A 94 17.26 7.85 2.56
CA SER A 94 17.40 8.49 3.85
C SER A 94 18.37 9.68 3.79
N GLU A 95 18.00 10.72 4.54
CA GLU A 95 18.83 11.73 5.21
C GLU A 95 19.63 12.74 4.36
N GLU A 96 19.25 14.01 4.48
CA GLU A 96 20.23 15.08 4.69
C GLU A 96 19.71 16.08 5.74
N SER A 97 20.56 16.36 6.71
CA SER A 97 20.32 17.15 7.91
C SER A 97 20.95 18.53 7.75
N LYS A 98 20.37 19.51 8.47
CA LYS A 98 20.88 20.85 8.87
C LYS A 98 20.52 22.06 8.00
N GLY A 99 19.87 23.02 8.66
CA GLY A 99 19.71 24.41 8.22
C GLY A 99 18.95 25.20 9.27
N SER A 100 19.69 25.79 10.21
CA SER A 100 19.20 26.60 11.34
C SER A 100 18.91 28.06 10.95
N TYR A 101 18.02 28.70 11.72
CA TYR A 101 17.72 30.14 11.86
C TYR A 101 17.09 30.87 10.67
N LEU A 102 15.88 31.41 10.85
CA LEU A 102 15.68 32.86 11.10
C LEU A 102 14.23 33.14 11.52
N SER A 103 14.07 33.91 12.61
CA SER A 103 12.83 34.59 12.99
C SER A 103 12.43 35.65 11.97
N THR A 104 11.14 35.90 11.82
CA THR A 104 10.56 37.25 11.90
C THR A 104 9.14 37.11 12.46
#